data_AF-A0A4Y5Z3I8-F1
#
_entry.id   AF-A0A4Y5Z3I8-F1
#
_cell.length_a   1.000
_cell.length_b   1.000
_cell.length_c   1.000
_cell.angle_alpha   90.00
_cell.angle_beta   90.00
_cell.angle_gamma   90.00
#
_symmetry.space_group_name_H-M   'P 1'
#
loop_
_entity.id
_entity.type
_entity.pdbx_description
1 polymer ?
#
loop_
_entity_poly.entity_id
_entity_poly.type
_entity_poly.pdbx_seq_one_letter_code
_entity_poly.pdbx_strand_id
1 'polypeptide(L)'
;MSATQVHTRPLPLAPIIQEAVAIIEAVLDGDLDEARFRTCLITTLSLCRDLPDVGHAAGELFGLLGPPGSTPDRRFVAAIRTLSEAIDRAMDVGTQADWMYDSGPK
;
A
#
# COMPACT_ATOMS: atom_id res chain seq x y z
N MET A 1 -0.24 2.77 -39.45
CA MET A 1 -0.97 3.16 -38.22
C MET A 1 -0.15 2.66 -37.05
N SER A 2 0.72 3.51 -36.50
CA SER A 2 1.60 3.12 -35.39
C SER A 2 0.84 3.28 -34.08
N ALA A 3 0.71 2.19 -33.33
CA ALA A 3 0.12 2.19 -32.01
C ALA A 3 0.99 3.03 -31.07
N THR A 4 0.40 4.06 -30.47
CA THR A 4 1.00 4.81 -29.37
C THR A 4 1.23 3.86 -28.21
N GLN A 5 2.46 3.42 -28.01
CA GLN A 5 2.86 2.77 -26.76
C GLN A 5 2.72 3.80 -25.64
N VAL A 6 1.65 3.67 -24.85
CA VAL A 6 1.55 4.34 -23.56
C VAL A 6 2.59 3.68 -22.66
N HIS A 7 3.71 4.35 -22.45
CA HIS A 7 4.70 3.95 -21.45
C HIS A 7 4.06 4.17 -20.07
N THR A 8 3.33 3.17 -19.56
CA THR A 8 2.88 3.16 -18.16
C THR A 8 4.10 2.89 -17.30
N ARG A 9 4.85 3.95 -16.95
CA ARG A 9 5.85 3.85 -15.89
C ARG A 9 5.10 3.42 -14.62
N PRO A 10 5.40 2.26 -14.02
CA PRO A 10 4.76 1.88 -12.77
C PRO A 10 4.92 3.02 -11.78
N LEU A 11 3.81 3.52 -11.25
CA LEU A 11 3.83 4.59 -10.26
C LEU A 11 4.64 4.09 -9.05
N PRO A 12 5.61 4.87 -8.54
CA PRO A 12 6.45 4.40 -7.45
C PRO A 12 5.59 4.03 -6.24
N LEU A 13 5.92 2.90 -5.61
CA LEU A 13 5.32 2.41 -4.36
C LEU A 13 5.70 3.29 -3.15
N ALA A 14 6.70 4.17 -3.31
CA ALA A 14 7.21 5.03 -2.25
C ALA A 14 6.12 5.77 -1.44
N PRO A 15 5.06 6.35 -2.03
CA PRO A 15 3.99 6.97 -1.25
C PRO A 15 3.25 5.97 -0.36
N ILE A 16 2.96 4.76 -0.85
CA ILE A 16 2.30 3.71 -0.05
C ILE A 16 3.20 3.29 1.13
N ILE A 17 4.51 3.15 0.89
CA ILE A 17 5.48 2.79 1.94
C ILE A 17 5.57 3.90 2.99
N GLN A 18 5.58 5.17 2.57
CA GLN A 18 5.59 6.31 3.49
C GLN A 18 4.34 6.32 4.38
N GLU A 19 3.16 6.11 3.81
CA GLU A 19 1.93 6.00 4.61
C GLU A 19 1.97 4.80 5.55
N ALA A 20 2.54 3.66 5.14
CA ALA A 20 2.64 2.46 5.99
C ALA A 20 3.56 2.69 7.20
N VAL A 21 4.67 3.40 7.03
CA VAL A 21 5.53 3.83 8.14
C VAL A 21 4.78 4.79 9.07
N ALA A 22 4.10 5.79 8.51
CA ALA A 22 3.33 6.76 9.28
C ALA A 22 2.19 6.11 10.10
N ILE A 23 1.59 5.02 9.63
CA ILE A 23 0.63 4.24 10.43
C ILE A 23 1.29 3.69 11.69
N ILE A 24 2.48 3.09 11.57
CA ILE A 24 3.17 2.49 12.71
C ILE A 24 3.57 3.56 13.73
N GLU A 25 4.09 4.68 13.25
CA GLU A 25 4.43 5.84 14.09
C GLU A 25 3.19 6.35 14.84
N ALA A 26 2.10 6.60 14.13
CA ALA A 26 0.84 7.04 14.73
C ALA A 26 0.29 6.06 15.78
N VAL A 27 0.37 4.75 15.50
CA VAL A 27 -0.02 3.70 16.46
C VAL A 27 0.85 3.72 17.71
N LEU A 28 2.16 3.89 17.56
CA LEU A 28 3.11 3.95 18.68
C LEU A 28 2.88 5.20 19.55
N ASP A 29 2.54 6.32 18.92
CA ASP A 29 2.24 7.58 19.59
C ASP A 29 0.82 7.61 20.20
N GLY A 30 -0.01 6.60 19.90
CA GLY A 30 -1.40 6.51 20.34
C GLY A 30 -2.37 7.41 19.54
N ASP A 31 -1.92 8.02 18.45
CA ASP A 31 -2.74 8.78 17.52
C ASP A 31 -3.48 7.86 16.54
N LEU A 32 -4.55 7.26 17.04
CA LEU A 32 -5.35 6.30 16.26
C LEU A 32 -6.16 6.95 15.14
N ASP A 33 -6.46 8.24 15.24
CA ASP A 33 -7.16 8.96 14.17
C ASP A 33 -6.23 9.22 12.99
N GLU A 34 -4.97 9.56 13.26
CA GLU A 34 -3.95 9.62 12.21
C GLU A 34 -3.71 8.24 11.58
N ALA A 35 -3.63 7.16 12.38
CA ALA A 35 -3.50 5.81 11.83
C ALA A 35 -4.66 5.44 10.89
N ARG A 36 -5.90 5.82 11.21
CA ARG A 36 -7.08 5.64 10.34
C ARG A 36 -6.96 6.43 9.06
N PHE A 37 -6.59 7.70 9.15
CA PHE A 37 -6.42 8.57 8.01
C PHE A 37 -5.36 8.02 7.04
N ARG A 38 -4.19 7.63 7.55
CA ARG A 38 -3.10 7.03 6.77
C ARG A 38 -3.51 5.72 6.11
N THR A 39 -4.25 4.87 6.82
CA THR A 39 -4.77 3.61 6.25
C THR A 39 -5.76 3.85 5.10
N CYS A 40 -6.60 4.89 5.22
CA CYS A 40 -7.50 5.31 4.14
C CYS A 40 -6.73 5.83 2.91
N LEU A 41 -5.64 6.58 3.13
CA LEU A 41 -4.75 7.01 2.05
C LEU A 41 -4.14 5.82 1.30
N ILE A 42 -3.64 4.79 2.01
CA ILE A 42 -3.13 3.58 1.36
C ILE A 42 -4.20 2.91 0.50
N THR A 43 -5.43 2.80 0.99
CA THR A 43 -6.56 2.23 0.22
C THR A 43 -6.76 3.00 -1.09
N THR A 44 -6.79 4.34 -1.01
CA THR A 44 -6.94 5.21 -2.18
C THR A 44 -5.78 5.08 -3.15
N LEU A 45 -4.55 5.12 -2.64
CA LEU A 45 -3.33 5.02 -3.44
C LEU A 45 -3.22 3.67 -4.16
N SER A 46 -3.70 2.60 -3.53
CA SER A 46 -3.72 1.24 -4.06
C SER A 46 -4.71 1.11 -5.22
N LEU A 47 -5.90 1.72 -5.10
CA LEU A 47 -6.87 1.79 -6.20
C LEU A 47 -6.32 2.54 -7.41
N CYS A 48 -5.66 3.69 -7.20
CA CYS A 48 -5.04 4.46 -8.28
C CYS A 48 -3.87 3.74 -8.97
N ARG A 49 -3.35 2.65 -8.39
CA ARG A 49 -2.17 1.91 -8.86
C ARG A 49 -2.47 0.47 -9.27
N ASP A 50 -3.74 0.07 -9.23
CA ASP A 50 -4.17 -1.30 -9.50
C ASP A 50 -3.45 -2.34 -8.62
N LEU A 51 -3.39 -2.06 -7.31
CA LEU A 51 -2.79 -2.93 -6.29
C LEU A 51 -3.89 -3.52 -5.39
N PRO A 52 -4.71 -4.46 -5.89
CA PRO A 52 -5.90 -4.94 -5.18
C PRO A 52 -5.55 -5.61 -3.85
N ASP A 53 -4.45 -6.35 -3.77
CA ASP A 53 -4.02 -7.03 -2.54
C ASP A 53 -3.63 -6.03 -1.44
N VAL A 54 -2.92 -4.95 -1.80
CA VAL A 54 -2.56 -3.89 -0.86
C VAL A 54 -3.81 -3.13 -0.42
N GLY A 55 -4.70 -2.81 -1.36
CA GLY A 55 -5.98 -2.16 -1.06
C GLY A 55 -6.87 -3.00 -0.14
N HIS A 56 -6.92 -4.31 -0.36
CA HIS A 56 -7.67 -5.24 0.50
C HIS A 56 -7.10 -5.28 1.91
N ALA A 57 -5.78 -5.48 2.06
CA ALA A 57 -5.13 -5.50 3.37
C ALA A 57 -5.29 -4.17 4.13
N ALA A 58 -5.20 -3.04 3.43
CA ALA A 58 -5.45 -1.72 4.02
C ALA A 58 -6.91 -1.56 4.47
N GLY A 59 -7.88 -2.03 3.67
CA GLY A 59 -9.30 -2.03 4.04
C GLY A 59 -9.59 -2.88 5.29
N GLU A 60 -8.99 -4.06 5.41
CA GLU A 60 -9.10 -4.89 6.61
C GLU A 60 -8.52 -4.19 7.84
N LEU A 61 -7.33 -3.59 7.70
CA LEU A 61 -6.72 -2.80 8.78
C LEU A 61 -7.62 -1.64 9.20
N PHE A 62 -8.19 -0.89 8.25
CA PHE A 62 -9.09 0.22 8.54
C PHE A 62 -10.33 -0.25 9.31
N GLY A 63 -10.92 -1.38 8.91
CA GLY A 63 -12.04 -2.00 9.62
C GLY A 63 -11.70 -2.36 11.06
N LEU A 64 -10.48 -2.87 11.31
CA LEU A 64 -10.02 -3.24 12.66
C LEU A 64 -9.63 -2.04 13.53
N LEU A 65 -9.16 -0.93 12.93
CA LEU A 65 -8.98 0.33 13.65
C LEU A 65 -10.31 0.91 14.13
N GLY A 66 -11.42 0.55 13.48
CA GLY A 66 -12.76 0.97 13.85
C GLY A 66 -13.01 2.46 13.58
N PRO A 67 -14.22 2.96 13.90
CA PRO A 67 -14.58 4.37 13.68
C PRO A 67 -13.74 5.33 14.55
N PRO A 68 -13.65 6.62 14.17
CA PRO A 68 -12.99 7.65 14.98
C PRO A 68 -13.46 7.65 16.45
N GLY A 69 -12.52 7.86 17.37
CA GLY A 69 -12.80 7.83 18.82
C GLY A 69 -13.09 6.45 19.42
N SER A 70 -13.12 5.38 18.63
CA SER A 70 -13.27 4.01 19.15
C SER A 70 -11.92 3.36 19.48
N THR A 71 -11.96 2.32 20.32
CA THR A 71 -10.80 1.46 20.57
C THR A 71 -10.66 0.43 19.45
N PRO A 72 -9.47 0.28 18.84
CA PRO A 72 -9.20 -0.73 17.82
C PRO A 72 -9.41 -2.15 18.33
N ASP A 73 -9.79 -3.04 17.43
CA ASP A 73 -9.77 -4.48 17.69
C ASP A 73 -8.32 -4.94 17.87
N ARG A 74 -8.06 -5.80 18.87
CA ARG A 74 -6.71 -6.31 19.18
C ARG A 74 -5.99 -6.98 18.00
N ARG A 75 -6.74 -7.42 16.99
CA ARG A 75 -6.21 -8.03 15.76
C ARG A 75 -5.54 -7.02 14.82
N PHE A 76 -5.69 -5.71 15.03
CA PHE A 76 -5.15 -4.69 14.12
C PHE A 76 -3.62 -4.79 13.94
N VAL A 77 -2.88 -5.23 14.98
CA VAL A 77 -1.42 -5.46 14.89
C VAL A 77 -1.09 -6.56 13.87
N ALA A 78 -1.88 -7.63 13.85
CA ALA A 78 -1.73 -8.69 12.86
C ALA A 78 -2.05 -8.18 11.45
N ALA A 79 -3.04 -7.28 11.32
CA ALA A 79 -3.39 -6.67 10.04
C ALA A 79 -2.32 -5.69 9.52
N ILE A 80 -1.61 -4.96 10.40
CA ILE A 80 -0.43 -4.17 10.00
C ILE A 80 0.63 -5.07 9.36
N ARG A 81 0.89 -6.24 9.94
CA ARG A 81 1.82 -7.23 9.35
C ARG A 81 1.32 -7.72 7.98
N THR A 82 0.03 -8.07 7.86
CA THR A 82 -0.56 -8.49 6.57
C THR A 82 -0.41 -7.39 5.51
N LEU A 83 -0.60 -6.13 5.88
CA LEU A 83 -0.40 -4.99 4.99
C LEU A 83 1.06 -4.87 4.54
N SER A 84 2.02 -5.01 5.46
CA SER A 84 3.45 -5.02 5.12
C SER A 84 3.78 -6.13 4.12
N GLU A 85 3.31 -7.35 4.37
CA GLU A 85 3.54 -8.50 3.48
C GLU A 85 2.93 -8.28 2.09
N ALA A 86 1.79 -7.60 1.99
CA ALA A 86 1.17 -7.24 0.71
C ALA A 86 2.00 -6.18 -0.05
N ILE A 87 2.55 -5.19 0.66
CA ILE A 87 3.44 -4.19 0.08
C ILE A 87 4.74 -4.84 -0.44
N ASP A 88 5.33 -5.76 0.34
CA ASP A 88 6.53 -6.49 -0.06
C ASP A 88 6.32 -7.28 -1.36
N ARG A 89 5.20 -8.02 -1.48
CA ARG A 89 4.84 -8.71 -2.72
C ARG A 89 4.68 -7.76 -3.90
N ALA A 90 4.08 -6.58 -3.68
CA ALA A 90 3.94 -5.58 -4.73
C ALA A 90 5.30 -5.01 -5.19
N MET A 91 6.27 -4.89 -4.28
CA MET A 91 7.64 -4.50 -4.63
C MET A 91 8.34 -5.56 -5.48
N ASP A 92 8.24 -6.83 -5.10
CA ASP A 92 8.88 -7.95 -5.82
C ASP A 92 8.36 -8.06 -7.26
N VAL A 93 7.04 -7.89 -7.47
CA VAL A 93 6.43 -7.87 -8.81
C VAL A 93 6.96 -6.70 -9.64
N GLY A 94 7.15 -5.53 -9.03
CA GLY A 94 7.74 -4.37 -9.68
C GLY A 94 9.19 -4.60 -10.12
N THR A 95 9.98 -5.28 -9.29
CA THR A 95 11.37 -5.63 -9.60
C THR A 95 11.47 -6.65 -10.74
N GLN A 96 10.58 -7.65 -10.79
CA GLN A 96 10.60 -8.65 -11.86
C GLN A 96 10.20 -8.10 -13.23
N ALA A 97 9.36 -7.06 -13.27
CA ALA A 97 9.00 -6.37 -14.50
C ALA A 97 10.17 -5.54 -15.10
N ASP A 98 11.06 -5.01 -14.26
CA ASP A 98 12.17 -4.15 -14.68
C ASP A 98 13.23 -4.92 -15.52
N TRP A 99 13.56 -6.15 -15.12
CA TRP A 99 14.49 -7.03 -15.86
C TRP A 99 13.95 -7.50 -17.22
N MET A 100 12.63 -7.46 -17.42
CA MET A 100 12.00 -7.90 -18.67
C MET A 100 12.07 -6.83 -19.78
N TYR A 101 12.34 -5.56 -19.44
CA TYR A 101 12.43 -4.45 -20.41
C TYR A 101 13.87 -4.06 -20.80
N ASP A 102 14.91 -4.61 -20.15
CA ASP A 102 16.32 -4.33 -20.46
C ASP A 102 16.93 -5.26 -21.54
N SER A 103 16.09 -5.97 -22.30
CA SER A 103 16.53 -6.84 -23.41
C SER A 103 16.39 -6.14 -24.77
N GLY A 104 16.89 -4.92 -24.91
CA GLY A 104 17.08 -4.28 -26.22
C GLY A 104 18.38 -4.74 -26.88
N PRO A 105 18.44 -5.03 -28.19
CA PRO A 105 19.68 -5.44 -28.83
C PRO A 105 20.70 -4.28 -28.78
N LYS A 106 21.92 -4.60 -28.34
CA LYS A 106 23.09 -3.71 -28.45
C LYS A 106 23.45 -3.43 -29.91
#